data_AF-A0A383DK59-F1
#
_entry.id   AF-A0A383DK59-F1
#
_cell.length_a   1.000
_cell.length_b   1.000
_cell.length_c   1.000
_cell.angle_alpha   90.00
_cell.angle_beta   90.00
_cell.angle_gamma   90.00
#
_symmetry.space_group_name_H-M   'P 1'
#
loop_
_entity.id
_entity.type
_entity.pdbx_description
1 polymer ?
#
loop_
_entity_poly.entity_id
_entity_poly.type
_entity_poly.pdbx_seq_one_letter_code
_entity_poly.pdbx_strand_id
1 'polypeptide(L)'
;MAESAGEAASTKAKAKKPDIDFSDSKAVVEQYTPYVRSIAGKVRKKLPPDIEFDDLVEYGMIGLLEAAQRFDPNAGANFMTFAYYRIRG
;
A
#
# COMPACT_ATOMS: atom_id res chain seq x y z
N MET A 1 -0.69 -50.38 15.75
CA MET A 1 -1.85 -49.52 16.07
C MET A 1 -1.41 -48.43 17.04
N ALA A 2 -1.10 -47.26 16.50
CA ALA A 2 -1.28 -45.94 17.10
C ALA A 2 -0.72 -44.92 16.08
N GLU A 3 -1.64 -44.26 15.39
CA GLU A 3 -1.41 -43.13 14.50
C GLU A 3 -1.11 -41.86 15.30
N SER A 4 -0.39 -40.93 14.66
CA SER A 4 -0.51 -39.45 14.72
C SER A 4 0.89 -38.85 14.63
N ALA A 5 1.32 -38.28 13.50
CA ALA A 5 0.84 -37.06 12.84
C ALA A 5 1.05 -35.79 13.67
N GLY A 6 1.65 -34.78 13.03
CA GLY A 6 1.80 -33.41 13.51
C GLY A 6 3.17 -33.17 14.16
N GLU A 7 3.95 -32.15 13.83
CA GLU A 7 3.61 -30.93 13.11
C GLU A 7 4.90 -30.25 12.65
N ALA A 8 4.90 -29.77 11.41
CA ALA A 8 5.98 -29.00 10.83
C ALA A 8 6.04 -27.60 11.47
N ALA A 9 7.11 -27.30 12.21
CA ALA A 9 7.39 -25.93 12.63
C ALA A 9 8.24 -25.22 11.56
N SER A 10 7.58 -24.75 10.51
CA SER A 10 8.18 -23.84 9.52
C SER A 10 8.37 -22.45 10.15
N THR A 11 9.63 -22.04 10.26
CA THR A 11 10.16 -20.67 10.11
C THR A 11 9.16 -19.51 10.30
N LYS A 12 9.11 -18.90 11.50
CA LYS A 12 8.40 -17.63 11.69
C LYS A 12 9.36 -16.46 11.48
N ALA A 13 9.49 -16.02 10.23
CA ALA A 13 10.09 -14.73 9.91
C ALA A 13 9.26 -13.62 10.58
N LYS A 14 9.96 -12.82 11.38
CA LYS A 14 9.43 -11.77 12.24
C LYS A 14 8.82 -10.65 11.38
N ALA A 15 7.52 -10.74 11.09
CA ALA A 15 6.75 -9.65 10.49
C ALA A 15 6.76 -8.47 11.47
N LYS A 16 7.62 -7.48 11.17
CA LYS A 16 7.63 -6.19 11.86
C LYS A 16 6.27 -5.56 11.59
N LYS A 17 5.46 -5.40 12.64
CA LYS A 17 4.17 -4.69 12.55
C LYS A 17 4.41 -3.39 11.78
N PRO A 18 3.59 -3.05 10.77
CA PRO A 18 3.64 -1.70 10.24
C PRO A 18 3.35 -0.76 11.42
N ASP A 19 4.28 0.13 11.71
CA ASP A 19 4.19 1.09 12.82
C ASP A 19 3.08 2.16 12.60
N ILE A 20 2.30 2.00 11.52
CA ILE A 20 1.27 2.93 11.04
C ILE A 20 -0.08 2.23 11.20
N ASP A 21 -0.99 2.90 11.90
CA ASP A 21 -2.38 2.48 11.96
C ASP A 21 -3.06 2.81 10.62
N PHE A 22 -3.36 1.77 9.82
CA PHE A 22 -4.04 1.94 8.53
C PHE A 22 -5.54 2.27 8.68
N SER A 23 -6.09 2.20 9.89
CA SER A 23 -7.46 2.64 10.19
C SER A 23 -7.51 4.18 10.27
N ASP A 24 -6.44 4.81 10.73
CA ASP A 24 -6.29 6.26 10.76
C ASP A 24 -5.86 6.79 9.38
N SER A 25 -6.87 7.22 8.62
CA SER A 25 -6.66 7.79 7.28
C SER A 25 -5.72 8.98 7.28
N LYS A 26 -5.70 9.78 8.35
CA LYS A 26 -4.83 10.96 8.45
C LYS A 26 -3.36 10.54 8.55
N ALA A 27 -3.03 9.60 9.43
CA ALA A 27 -1.68 9.07 9.58
C ALA A 27 -1.15 8.43 8.29
N VAL A 28 -2.01 7.68 7.57
CA VAL A 28 -1.67 7.12 6.26
C VAL A 28 -1.36 8.22 5.25
N VAL A 29 -2.23 9.23 5.14
CA VAL A 29 -2.03 10.33 4.20
C VAL A 29 -0.75 11.09 4.52
N GLU A 30 -0.52 11.49 5.77
CA GLU A 30 0.69 12.24 6.16
C GLU A 30 1.98 11.47 5.80
N GLN A 31 1.99 10.17 6.05
CA GLN A 31 3.16 9.33 5.79
C GLN A 31 3.40 9.07 4.30
N TYR A 32 2.35 8.82 3.52
CA TYR A 32 2.45 8.36 2.13
C TYR A 32 2.19 9.45 1.09
N THR A 33 1.85 10.68 1.49
CA THR A 33 1.77 11.86 0.60
C THR A 33 2.97 12.00 -0.35
N PRO A 34 4.25 11.97 0.12
CA PRO A 34 5.39 12.10 -0.78
C PRO A 34 5.49 10.94 -1.78
N TYR A 35 5.01 9.76 -1.41
CA TYR A 35 4.97 8.60 -2.29
C TYR A 35 3.94 8.78 -3.41
N VAL A 36 2.73 9.23 -3.06
CA VAL A 36 1.68 9.57 -4.04
C VAL A 36 2.16 10.64 -5.02
N ARG A 37 2.76 11.74 -4.51
CA ARG A 37 3.34 12.79 -5.36
C ARG A 37 4.40 12.28 -6.32
N SER A 38 5.24 11.35 -5.88
CA SER A 38 6.26 10.71 -6.74
C SER A 38 5.62 9.90 -7.86
N ILE A 39 4.54 9.16 -7.59
CA ILE A 39 3.81 8.39 -8.60
C ILE A 39 3.09 9.34 -9.56
N ALA A 40 2.35 10.33 -9.06
CA ALA A 40 1.68 11.35 -9.86
C ALA A 40 2.66 12.03 -10.84
N GLY A 41 3.88 12.36 -10.38
CA GLY A 41 4.91 12.93 -11.25
C GLY A 41 5.39 11.99 -12.36
N LYS A 42 5.42 10.67 -12.11
CA LYS A 42 5.74 9.66 -13.13
C LYS A 42 4.59 9.47 -14.12
N VAL A 43 3.34 9.53 -13.63
CA VAL A 43 2.13 9.42 -14.45
C VAL A 43 2.00 10.63 -15.37
N ARG A 44 2.19 11.85 -14.84
CA ARG A 44 2.13 13.11 -15.61
C ARG A 44 3.05 13.10 -16.83
N LYS A 45 4.25 12.50 -16.73
CA LYS A 45 5.20 12.38 -17.86
C LYS A 45 4.66 11.57 -19.05
N LYS A 46 3.60 10.79 -18.84
CA LYS A 46 2.96 9.95 -19.86
C LYS A 46 1.62 10.52 -20.35
N LEU A 47 1.18 11.64 -19.78
CA LEU A 47 -0.11 12.26 -20.06
C LEU A 47 0.05 13.55 -20.87
N PRO A 48 -1.03 14.03 -21.52
CA PRO A 48 -1.05 15.35 -22.15
C PRO A 48 -0.76 16.48 -21.15
N PRO A 49 -0.27 17.64 -21.63
CA PRO A 49 0.04 18.79 -20.77
C PRO A 49 -1.20 19.45 -20.15
N ASP A 50 -2.40 19.09 -20.61
CA ASP A 50 -3.69 19.60 -20.11
C ASP A 50 -4.04 19.07 -18.71
N ILE A 51 -3.39 17.97 -18.29
CA ILE A 51 -3.64 17.35 -16.98
C ILE A 51 -2.81 18.05 -15.91
N GLU A 52 -3.48 18.59 -14.88
CA GLU A 52 -2.78 19.22 -13.76
C GLU A 52 -2.15 18.18 -12.82
N PHE A 53 -1.05 18.58 -12.19
CA PHE A 53 -0.38 17.71 -11.21
C PHE A 53 -1.21 17.53 -9.94
N ASP A 54 -1.92 18.57 -9.51
CA ASP A 54 -2.70 18.53 -8.28
C ASP A 54 -3.87 17.55 -8.40
N ASP A 55 -4.57 17.55 -9.54
CA ASP A 55 -5.60 16.54 -9.86
C ASP A 55 -5.04 15.13 -9.72
N LEU A 56 -3.88 14.84 -10.33
CA LEU A 56 -3.25 13.51 -10.25
C LEU A 56 -2.88 13.12 -8.81
N VAL A 57 -2.49 14.09 -7.99
CA VAL A 57 -2.21 13.85 -6.58
C VAL A 57 -3.51 13.54 -5.85
N GLU A 58 -4.58 14.29 -6.04
CA GLU A 58 -5.88 14.04 -5.42
C GLU A 58 -6.44 12.66 -5.78
N TYR A 59 -6.44 12.29 -7.07
CA TYR A 59 -6.82 10.94 -7.51
C TYR A 59 -5.93 9.87 -6.87
N GLY A 60 -4.62 10.11 -6.81
CA GLY A 60 -3.68 9.20 -6.16
C GLY A 60 -3.92 9.05 -4.65
N MET A 61 -4.36 10.11 -3.96
CA MET A 61 -4.72 10.05 -2.54
C MET A 61 -5.96 9.19 -2.31
N ILE A 62 -6.96 9.26 -3.19
CA ILE A 62 -8.14 8.40 -3.12
C ILE A 62 -7.70 6.92 -3.24
N GLY A 63 -6.88 6.60 -4.23
CA GLY A 63 -6.34 5.25 -4.41
C GLY A 63 -5.46 4.76 -3.24
N LEU A 64 -4.71 5.67 -2.60
CA LEU A 64 -3.95 5.37 -1.38
C LEU A 64 -4.89 4.97 -0.22
N LEU A 65 -5.98 5.71 -0.01
CA LEU A 65 -6.95 5.42 1.04
C LEU A 65 -7.68 4.10 0.80
N GLU A 66 -8.08 3.84 -0.44
CA GLU A 66 -8.66 2.54 -0.81
C GLU A 66 -7.67 1.39 -0.60
N ALA A 67 -6.39 1.60 -0.91
CA ALA A 67 -5.35 0.63 -0.63
C ALA A 67 -5.19 0.40 0.88
N ALA A 68 -5.20 1.45 1.70
CA ALA A 68 -5.11 1.33 3.15
C ALA A 68 -6.27 0.50 3.74
N GLN A 69 -7.50 0.74 3.27
CA GLN A 69 -8.68 0.00 3.74
C GLN A 69 -8.65 -1.49 3.37
N ARG A 70 -7.99 -1.85 2.26
CA ARG A 70 -7.96 -3.23 1.75
C ARG A 70 -6.64 -3.95 2.03
N PHE A 71 -5.68 -3.28 2.65
CA PHE A 71 -4.37 -3.84 2.91
C PHE A 71 -4.42 -4.81 4.08
N ASP A 72 -3.96 -6.03 3.84
CA ASP A 72 -3.77 -7.04 4.89
C ASP A 72 -2.27 -7.20 5.19
N PRO A 73 -1.81 -6.83 6.39
CA PRO A 73 -0.40 -6.96 6.76
C PRO A 73 0.04 -8.42 6.99
N ASN A 74 -0.88 -9.37 7.16
CA ASN A 74 -0.57 -10.80 7.34
C ASN A 74 -0.41 -11.52 6.00
N ALA A 75 -0.87 -10.94 4.89
CA ALA A 75 -0.68 -11.46 3.54
C ALA A 75 0.79 -11.44 3.06
N GLY A 76 1.70 -10.82 3.82
CA GLY A 76 3.15 -10.80 3.52
C GLY A 76 3.56 -9.82 2.43
N ALA A 77 2.64 -8.99 1.93
CA ALA A 77 2.93 -7.95 0.95
C ALA A 77 3.36 -6.64 1.63
N ASN A 78 4.25 -5.87 0.98
CA ASN A 78 4.57 -4.51 1.41
C ASN A 78 3.45 -3.54 0.99
N PHE A 79 2.98 -2.70 1.90
CA PHE A 79 1.95 -1.70 1.64
C PHE A 79 2.29 -0.80 0.44
N MET A 80 3.53 -0.31 0.32
CA MET A 80 3.91 0.54 -0.82
C MET A 80 3.72 -0.19 -2.15
N THR A 81 4.09 -1.46 -2.22
CA THR A 81 3.91 -2.29 -3.42
C THR A 81 2.44 -2.55 -3.72
N PHE A 82 1.63 -2.77 -2.69
CA PHE A 82 0.19 -2.96 -2.82
C PHE A 82 -0.51 -1.67 -3.30
N ALA A 83 -0.23 -0.54 -2.66
CA ALA A 83 -0.81 0.76 -2.97
C ALA A 83 -0.37 1.31 -4.33
N TYR A 84 0.83 0.95 -4.82
CA TYR A 84 1.33 1.40 -6.12
C TYR A 84 0.31 1.23 -7.27
N TYR A 85 -0.33 0.06 -7.34
CA TYR A 85 -1.28 -0.24 -8.41
C TYR A 85 -2.59 0.54 -8.29
N ARG A 86 -2.96 0.95 -7.07
CA ARG A 86 -4.14 1.77 -6.78
C ARG A 86 -3.89 3.25 -6.97
N ILE A 87 -2.70 3.73 -6.61
CA ILE A 87 -2.33 5.15 -6.77
C ILE A 87 -2.08 5.49 -8.24
N ARG A 88 -1.57 4.55 -9.04
CA ARG A 88 -1.23 4.80 -10.46
C ARG A 88 -2.42 4.72 -11.42
N GLY A 89 -3.46 3.97 -11.04
CA GLY A 89 -4.45 3.39 -11.94
C GLY A 89 -5.75 4.15 -11.86
#